data_AF-A0A507C372-F1
#
_entry.id   AF-A0A507C372-F1
#
_cell.length_a   1.000
_cell.length_b   1.000
_cell.length_c   1.000
_cell.angle_alpha   90.00
_cell.angle_beta   90.00
_cell.angle_gamma   90.00
#
_symmetry.space_group_name_H-M   'P 1'
#
loop_
_entity.id
_entity.type
_entity.pdbx_description
1 polymer ?
#
loop_
_entity_poly.entity_id
_entity_poly.type
_entity_poly.pdbx_seq_one_letter_code
_entity_poly.pdbx_strand_id
1 'polypeptide(L)'
;MTSSKRKVIRVPKGTSDYQAAWIIDTDEEESNLGTSKALTVVDDESLNDSNNDEEATIMMEDDYEEQVPGDDLKSHSHPLWMGKDTNSVVDDETDDNDDDYEDVDVTSESGSHFSSKMETDENQNPRAKAAQEDLEFPDEVDTPRNMDARVRFQKYRGLKSFRTSPWDPCESLPVDYERIFQFKDFKRTKFKSLKLSLNGTVAVGSRVTVWIDRVSKEVYDKLNPNALTVFALLRHEQKFSVIHFALARPSSSAEDKDDGYNSDVVVKSKDPMIVFSGFRRYVAQPIYSTDTRGGTNNVHKFERYLQPGRTSVASLYGPVTYGPGPVMMFKGDEEVRWTNDAPPSLVATGTLLDPDPTRIIAKRIILTGHPFKIHRRSAVIRFMFHNPSDIAWFRPIQLYTKFGRVGHIKESLGTKGHMKCIFDGVLTQQDTICMALYKRVFPRWELKMYSA
;
A
#
# COMPACT_ATOMS: atom_id res chain seq x y z
N MET A 1 18.08 -14.85 -36.84
CA MET A 1 18.42 -13.68 -36.02
C MET A 1 19.94 -13.61 -35.93
N THR A 2 20.55 -12.73 -36.72
CA THR A 2 22.01 -12.59 -36.83
C THR A 2 22.56 -11.85 -35.61
N SER A 3 23.53 -12.46 -34.93
CA SER A 3 24.24 -11.87 -33.79
C SER A 3 25.15 -10.75 -34.27
N SER A 4 24.88 -9.51 -33.84
CA SER A 4 25.72 -8.35 -34.14
C SER A 4 27.02 -8.42 -33.32
N LYS A 5 28.15 -8.63 -34.01
CA LYS A 5 29.49 -8.58 -33.40
C LYS A 5 29.80 -7.14 -32.98
N ARG A 6 30.09 -6.90 -31.69
CA ARG A 6 30.56 -5.59 -31.21
C ARG A 6 31.95 -5.30 -31.79
N LYS A 7 32.07 -4.18 -32.51
CA LYS A 7 33.33 -3.63 -33.04
C LYS A 7 34.16 -3.11 -31.84
N VAL A 8 35.41 -3.58 -31.69
CA VAL A 8 36.32 -3.13 -30.62
C VAL A 8 37.18 -2.00 -31.17
N ILE A 9 37.04 -0.79 -30.63
CA ILE A 9 37.83 0.40 -31.00
C ILE A 9 38.91 0.59 -29.94
N ARG A 10 40.17 0.80 -30.35
CA ARG A 10 41.29 1.07 -29.43
C ARG A 10 41.34 2.57 -29.11
N VAL A 11 41.16 2.92 -27.83
CA VAL A 11 41.26 4.30 -27.33
C VAL A 11 42.33 4.42 -26.23
N PRO A 12 42.96 5.59 -26.04
CA PRO A 12 43.91 5.82 -24.95
C PRO A 12 43.29 5.60 -23.55
N LYS A 13 44.10 5.13 -22.60
CA LYS A 13 43.68 4.90 -21.21
C LYS A 13 43.17 6.21 -20.58
N GLY A 14 41.92 6.20 -20.12
CA GLY A 14 41.25 7.36 -19.51
C GLY A 14 40.10 7.95 -20.34
N THR A 15 39.84 7.43 -21.54
CA THR A 15 38.72 7.88 -22.38
C THR A 15 37.42 7.20 -21.95
N SER A 16 36.36 7.98 -21.74
CA SER A 16 35.03 7.45 -21.36
C SER A 16 34.25 6.91 -22.56
N ASP A 17 33.29 5.99 -22.34
CA ASP A 17 32.48 5.37 -23.39
C ASP A 17 31.72 6.41 -24.26
N TYR A 18 31.28 7.51 -23.65
CA TYR A 18 30.61 8.61 -24.37
C TYR A 18 31.58 9.34 -25.31
N GLN A 19 32.82 9.55 -24.88
CA GLN A 19 33.84 10.20 -25.71
C GLN A 19 34.29 9.29 -26.87
N ALA A 20 34.36 7.98 -26.63
CA ALA A 20 34.73 7.01 -27.66
C ALA A 20 33.70 6.92 -28.81
N ALA A 21 32.43 7.22 -28.55
CA ALA A 21 31.35 7.16 -29.54
C ALA A 21 31.35 8.31 -30.56
N TRP A 22 32.13 9.38 -30.32
CA TRP A 22 32.19 10.57 -31.18
C TRP A 22 33.42 10.61 -32.10
N ILE A 23 34.29 9.61 -32.02
CA ILE A 23 35.45 9.52 -32.91
C ILE A 23 34.95 8.94 -34.25
N ILE A 24 34.97 9.79 -35.28
CA ILE A 24 34.54 9.42 -36.64
C ILE A 24 35.69 8.63 -37.29
N ASP A 25 35.42 7.39 -37.70
CA ASP A 25 36.35 6.55 -38.47
C ASP A 25 36.59 7.21 -39.85
N THR A 26 37.69 7.95 -40.03
CA THR A 26 38.16 8.38 -41.36
C THR A 26 39.03 7.30 -41.98
N ASP A 27 38.39 6.58 -42.90
CA ASP A 27 38.88 5.91 -44.11
C ASP A 27 39.79 4.67 -44.05
N GLU A 28 39.37 3.71 -44.88
CA GLU A 28 40.08 2.53 -45.35
C GLU A 28 41.20 2.90 -46.34
N GLU A 29 42.18 1.99 -46.42
CA GLU A 29 43.26 1.85 -47.41
C GLU A 29 44.58 2.60 -47.14
N GLU A 30 45.56 1.87 -46.55
CA GLU A 30 46.86 1.68 -47.20
C GLU A 30 47.60 0.41 -46.68
N SER A 31 48.25 -0.25 -47.64
CA SER A 31 48.88 -1.58 -47.72
C SER A 31 49.95 -2.02 -46.70
N ASN A 32 49.98 -3.34 -46.47
CA ASN A 32 51.11 -4.26 -46.17
C ASN A 32 52.53 -3.69 -45.95
N LEU A 33 53.14 -3.99 -44.79
CA LEU A 33 54.51 -4.55 -44.69
C LEU A 33 54.88 -5.00 -43.25
N GLY A 34 55.53 -6.17 -43.12
CA GLY A 34 56.76 -6.27 -42.31
C GLY A 34 56.71 -6.72 -40.84
N THR A 35 57.17 -7.95 -40.62
CA THR A 35 57.76 -8.55 -39.41
C THR A 35 58.66 -7.64 -38.56
N SER A 36 58.53 -7.69 -37.22
CA SER A 36 59.62 -7.75 -36.19
C SER A 36 59.06 -7.43 -34.79
N LYS A 37 59.14 -8.36 -33.82
CA LYS A 37 60.21 -8.56 -32.81
C LYS A 37 60.02 -7.68 -31.55
N ALA A 38 59.63 -8.37 -30.48
CA ALA A 38 59.96 -8.18 -29.05
C ALA A 38 60.12 -6.78 -28.45
N LEU A 39 59.42 -6.53 -27.33
CA LEU A 39 60.11 -6.09 -26.10
C LEU A 39 59.31 -6.48 -24.84
N THR A 40 59.88 -7.43 -24.10
CA THR A 40 59.63 -7.73 -22.69
C THR A 40 60.21 -6.63 -21.82
N VAL A 41 59.46 -6.16 -20.82
CA VAL A 41 60.06 -5.63 -19.59
C VAL A 41 59.43 -6.36 -18.43
N VAL A 42 60.27 -7.17 -17.81
CA VAL A 42 60.12 -7.80 -16.52
C VAL A 42 60.49 -6.73 -15.49
N ASP A 43 59.67 -6.55 -14.46
CA ASP A 43 60.22 -6.22 -13.15
C ASP A 43 59.39 -6.96 -12.09
N ASP A 44 60.10 -7.87 -11.45
CA ASP A 44 59.71 -8.80 -10.40
C ASP A 44 60.37 -8.25 -9.13
N GLU A 45 59.58 -7.95 -8.12
CA GLU A 45 59.99 -8.25 -6.75
C GLU A 45 58.79 -8.87 -6.02
N SER A 46 58.79 -10.19 -6.08
CA SER A 46 58.15 -11.10 -5.15
C SER A 46 59.03 -11.31 -3.92
N LEU A 47 58.41 -11.29 -2.73
CA LEU A 47 58.69 -12.23 -1.63
C LEU A 47 57.32 -12.56 -1.01
N ASN A 48 56.70 -13.70 -1.36
CA ASN A 48 56.81 -15.02 -0.71
C ASN A 48 56.48 -14.95 0.79
N ASP A 49 55.69 -15.82 1.40
CA ASP A 49 55.24 -17.20 1.14
C ASP A 49 54.25 -17.44 2.33
N SER A 50 53.24 -18.30 2.39
CA SER A 50 53.04 -19.65 1.88
C SER A 50 51.63 -20.06 2.30
N ASN A 51 50.94 -20.77 1.39
CA ASN A 51 50.19 -22.04 1.61
C ASN A 51 49.02 -22.01 2.60
N ASN A 52 47.90 -22.70 2.44
CA ASN A 52 47.27 -23.66 1.52
C ASN A 52 45.91 -23.89 2.27
N ASP A 53 44.74 -24.15 1.75
CA ASP A 53 44.32 -25.06 0.71
C ASP A 53 42.80 -24.91 0.61
N GLU A 54 42.29 -25.29 -0.55
CA GLU A 54 41.00 -25.96 -0.76
C GLU A 54 39.68 -25.16 -0.77
N GLU A 55 39.05 -25.32 -1.94
CA GLU A 55 37.70 -24.98 -2.28
C GLU A 55 36.67 -25.62 -1.33
N ALA A 56 35.65 -24.85 -0.98
CA ALA A 56 34.33 -25.39 -0.71
C ALA A 56 33.29 -24.38 -1.19
N THR A 57 32.94 -24.48 -2.48
CA THR A 57 31.69 -23.93 -2.99
C THR A 57 30.55 -24.74 -2.37
N ILE A 58 29.97 -24.27 -1.27
CA ILE A 58 28.71 -24.81 -0.77
C ILE A 58 27.60 -24.18 -1.61
N MET A 59 27.24 -24.88 -2.70
CA MET A 59 25.91 -24.81 -3.29
C MET A 59 24.95 -25.47 -2.30
N MET A 60 23.90 -24.77 -1.86
CA MET A 60 22.72 -25.45 -1.31
C MET A 60 21.73 -25.61 -2.46
N GLU A 61 21.70 -26.81 -3.04
CA GLU A 61 20.53 -27.39 -3.68
C GLU A 61 19.53 -27.76 -2.59
N ASP A 62 18.29 -27.29 -2.71
CA ASP A 62 17.13 -27.98 -2.15
C ASP A 62 16.20 -28.27 -3.33
N ASP A 63 16.27 -29.52 -3.79
CA ASP A 63 15.34 -30.14 -4.70
C ASP A 63 13.96 -30.28 -4.04
N TYR A 64 12.93 -29.74 -4.68
CA TYR A 64 11.58 -30.27 -4.57
C TYR A 64 11.10 -30.53 -5.99
N GLU A 65 11.34 -31.75 -6.47
CA GLU A 65 10.73 -32.23 -7.71
C GLU A 65 9.25 -32.56 -7.52
N GLU A 66 8.53 -32.04 -8.51
CA GLU A 66 7.14 -32.22 -8.86
C GLU A 66 6.88 -33.65 -9.34
N GLN A 67 5.87 -34.33 -8.79
CA GLN A 67 5.28 -35.52 -9.42
C GLN A 67 3.80 -35.28 -9.70
N VAL A 68 3.53 -35.17 -11.00
CA VAL A 68 2.22 -35.14 -11.65
C VAL A 68 1.72 -36.59 -11.79
N PRO A 69 0.45 -36.85 -11.48
CA PRO A 69 -0.34 -37.77 -12.28
C PRO A 69 -1.51 -37.03 -12.93
N GLY A 70 -1.44 -36.86 -14.26
CA GLY A 70 -2.64 -36.65 -15.09
C GLY A 70 -3.33 -38.00 -15.31
N ASP A 71 -4.57 -38.09 -15.76
CA ASP A 71 -5.54 -37.12 -16.25
C ASP A 71 -6.89 -37.88 -16.20
N ASP A 72 -8.01 -37.16 -16.10
CA ASP A 72 -9.38 -37.54 -16.50
C ASP A 72 -10.43 -36.98 -15.52
N LEU A 73 -10.94 -35.80 -15.85
CA LEU A 73 -12.38 -35.46 -15.81
C LEU A 73 -12.56 -34.01 -16.28
N LYS A 74 -12.72 -33.86 -17.60
CA LYS A 74 -13.21 -32.63 -18.22
C LYS A 74 -14.62 -32.32 -17.71
N SER A 75 -14.74 -31.29 -16.87
CA SER A 75 -16.03 -30.64 -16.61
C SER A 75 -15.92 -29.16 -16.91
N HIS A 76 -16.60 -28.76 -17.99
CA HIS A 76 -16.79 -27.38 -18.40
C HIS A 76 -17.77 -26.69 -17.43
N SER A 77 -17.34 -25.61 -16.77
CA SER A 77 -18.26 -24.68 -16.10
C SER A 77 -18.27 -23.34 -16.84
N HIS A 78 -19.18 -23.26 -17.83
CA HIS A 78 -19.66 -21.98 -18.33
C HIS A 78 -20.54 -21.31 -17.26
N PRO A 79 -20.48 -19.97 -17.09
CA PRO A 79 -21.44 -19.25 -16.27
C PRO A 79 -22.81 -19.27 -16.94
N LEU A 80 -23.80 -19.78 -16.21
CA LEU A 80 -25.20 -19.93 -16.62
C LEU A 80 -25.88 -18.54 -16.70
N TRP A 81 -25.88 -17.97 -17.90
CA TRP A 81 -26.79 -16.90 -18.32
C TRP A 81 -27.26 -17.17 -19.74
N MET A 82 -28.45 -17.72 -19.90
CA MET A 82 -29.33 -17.57 -21.07
C MET A 82 -30.75 -17.84 -20.55
N GLY A 83 -31.72 -16.94 -20.76
CA GLY A 83 -32.01 -16.34 -22.06
C GLY A 83 -32.91 -17.32 -22.80
N LYS A 84 -34.19 -17.24 -22.46
CA LYS A 84 -35.34 -17.89 -23.08
C LYS A 84 -35.43 -17.40 -24.51
N ASP A 85 -35.61 -18.31 -25.48
CA ASP A 85 -36.33 -18.11 -26.74
C ASP A 85 -36.32 -19.41 -27.56
N THR A 86 -37.48 -20.04 -27.76
CA THR A 86 -37.89 -20.62 -29.05
C THR A 86 -39.41 -20.75 -29.11
N ASN A 87 -39.90 -20.44 -30.31
CA ASN A 87 -41.25 -20.22 -30.79
C ASN A 87 -42.07 -21.51 -31.00
N SER A 88 -43.39 -21.49 -30.75
CA SER A 88 -44.37 -22.35 -31.45
C SER A 88 -45.82 -21.82 -31.31
N VAL A 89 -46.29 -21.16 -32.37
CA VAL A 89 -47.62 -21.17 -33.04
C VAL A 89 -48.80 -21.80 -32.30
N VAL A 90 -49.92 -21.07 -32.08
CA VAL A 90 -51.29 -21.29 -32.66
C VAL A 90 -52.16 -20.00 -32.53
N ASP A 91 -52.98 -19.76 -33.56
CA ASP A 91 -54.06 -18.76 -33.78
C ASP A 91 -55.02 -18.48 -32.60
N ASP A 92 -55.59 -17.27 -32.50
CA ASP A 92 -56.96 -16.95 -32.98
C ASP A 92 -57.32 -15.45 -32.77
N GLU A 93 -58.29 -15.00 -33.56
CA GLU A 93 -58.63 -13.62 -33.96
C GLU A 93 -59.34 -12.71 -32.94
N THR A 94 -59.44 -11.42 -33.35
CA THR A 94 -60.51 -10.40 -33.15
C THR A 94 -60.24 -9.16 -32.27
N ASP A 95 -60.20 -8.03 -33.00
CA ASP A 95 -60.91 -6.74 -32.83
C ASP A 95 -60.79 -5.85 -31.58
N ASP A 96 -60.30 -4.64 -31.90
CA ASP A 96 -60.91 -3.32 -31.70
C ASP A 96 -60.84 -2.53 -30.37
N ASN A 97 -60.33 -1.31 -30.57
CA ASN A 97 -60.70 0.00 -30.03
C ASN A 97 -60.07 0.56 -28.73
N ASP A 98 -59.39 1.69 -29.00
CA ASP A 98 -59.45 3.02 -28.37
C ASP A 98 -59.01 3.27 -26.91
N ASP A 99 -58.03 4.19 -26.83
CA ASP A 99 -57.98 5.40 -26.00
C ASP A 99 -58.65 5.39 -24.62
N ASP A 100 -57.86 5.60 -23.56
CA ASP A 100 -57.89 6.88 -22.83
C ASP A 100 -56.96 6.89 -21.60
N TYR A 101 -56.39 8.08 -21.35
CA TYR A 101 -55.70 8.47 -20.12
C TYR A 101 -56.72 8.71 -19.00
N GLU A 102 -56.51 8.20 -17.79
CA GLU A 102 -56.94 8.91 -16.57
C GLU A 102 -56.04 8.64 -15.35
N ASP A 103 -55.72 9.74 -14.68
CA ASP A 103 -55.18 9.86 -13.32
C ASP A 103 -56.11 9.16 -12.32
N VAL A 104 -55.58 8.30 -11.45
CA VAL A 104 -56.31 7.80 -10.28
C VAL A 104 -55.47 8.02 -9.02
N ASP A 105 -55.84 9.07 -8.30
CA ASP A 105 -55.47 9.33 -6.91
C ASP A 105 -56.15 8.28 -6.02
N VAL A 106 -55.38 7.39 -5.39
CA VAL A 106 -55.89 6.41 -4.41
C VAL A 106 -55.34 6.76 -3.04
N THR A 107 -56.18 7.46 -2.27
CA THR A 107 -56.03 7.62 -0.83
C THR A 107 -56.30 6.31 -0.08
N SER A 108 -55.44 6.08 0.92
CA SER A 108 -55.62 5.32 2.17
C SER A 108 -55.86 3.81 2.13
N GLU A 109 -54.87 3.11 2.72
CA GLU A 109 -54.93 1.89 3.57
C GLU A 109 -54.08 0.72 3.08
N SER A 110 -52.76 0.85 3.23
CA SER A 110 -51.80 -0.27 3.29
C SER A 110 -50.48 0.20 3.92
N GLY A 111 -50.58 0.82 5.11
CA GLY A 111 -49.43 1.22 5.90
C GLY A 111 -49.18 0.24 7.03
N SER A 112 -48.47 -0.87 6.81
CA SER A 112 -47.94 -1.70 7.91
C SER A 112 -46.96 -2.82 7.48
N HIS A 113 -46.06 -2.61 6.51
CA HIS A 113 -45.03 -3.64 6.27
C HIS A 113 -43.67 -3.15 5.73
N PHE A 114 -43.20 -1.97 6.15
CA PHE A 114 -41.79 -1.59 5.89
C PHE A 114 -41.09 -0.77 7.00
N SER A 115 -41.73 -0.42 8.11
CA SER A 115 -41.10 0.43 9.15
C SER A 115 -40.56 -0.31 10.39
N SER A 116 -40.51 -1.65 10.42
CA SER A 116 -40.08 -2.40 11.61
C SER A 116 -38.60 -2.82 11.62
N LYS A 117 -37.73 -2.14 10.86
CA LYS A 117 -36.27 -2.40 10.87
C LYS A 117 -35.41 -1.24 11.35
N MET A 118 -36.03 -0.18 11.89
CA MET A 118 -35.32 1.05 12.26
C MET A 118 -35.25 1.33 13.77
N GLU A 119 -35.74 0.42 14.63
CA GLU A 119 -35.86 0.68 16.08
C GLU A 119 -35.22 -0.38 17.00
N THR A 120 -34.17 -1.08 16.55
CA THR A 120 -33.44 -2.04 17.42
C THR A 120 -31.91 -1.90 17.48
N ASP A 121 -31.32 -0.87 16.86
CA ASP A 121 -29.85 -0.71 16.75
C ASP A 121 -29.28 0.60 17.34
N GLU A 122 -29.91 1.14 18.40
CA GLU A 122 -29.38 2.32 19.10
C GLU A 122 -28.11 2.01 19.92
N ASN A 123 -27.77 0.74 20.16
CA ASN A 123 -26.60 0.33 20.93
C ASN A 123 -25.38 -0.09 20.10
N GLN A 124 -25.45 0.02 18.77
CA GLN A 124 -24.29 -0.23 17.92
C GLN A 124 -23.28 0.90 18.06
N ASN A 125 -22.08 0.57 18.56
CA ASN A 125 -20.93 1.47 18.67
C ASN A 125 -20.81 2.37 17.42
N PRO A 126 -20.75 3.71 17.56
CA PRO A 126 -20.71 4.64 16.41
C PRO A 126 -19.52 4.35 15.47
N ARG A 127 -18.46 3.78 16.04
CA ARG A 127 -17.26 3.34 15.34
C ARG A 127 -17.49 2.11 14.45
N ALA A 128 -18.39 1.19 14.85
CA ALA A 128 -18.78 0.05 14.04
C ALA A 128 -19.63 0.49 12.84
N LYS A 129 -20.60 1.38 13.07
CA LYS A 129 -21.39 2.01 11.99
C LYS A 129 -20.49 2.70 10.95
N ALA A 130 -19.53 3.49 11.41
CA ALA A 130 -18.59 4.19 10.52
C ALA A 130 -17.60 3.27 9.80
N ALA A 131 -17.35 2.05 10.30
CA ALA A 131 -16.53 1.06 9.61
C ALA A 131 -17.35 0.31 8.55
N GLN A 132 -18.61 0.00 8.85
CA GLN A 132 -19.56 -0.57 7.92
C GLN A 132 -19.84 0.37 6.74
N GLU A 133 -20.03 1.66 7.02
CA GLU A 133 -20.20 2.68 5.98
C GLU A 133 -18.97 2.80 5.07
N ASP A 134 -17.74 2.69 5.60
CA ASP A 134 -16.51 2.70 4.79
C ASP A 134 -16.33 1.41 3.97
N LEU A 135 -16.92 0.29 4.41
CA LEU A 135 -16.97 -0.96 3.65
C LEU A 135 -17.93 -0.84 2.46
N GLU A 136 -19.10 -0.25 2.67
CA GLU A 136 -20.13 -0.04 1.63
C GLU A 136 -19.74 1.06 0.63
N PHE A 137 -19.21 2.19 1.14
CA PHE A 137 -18.86 3.39 0.38
C PHE A 137 -17.39 3.77 0.58
N PRO A 138 -16.45 3.02 -0.02
CA PRO A 138 -15.03 3.15 0.26
C PRO A 138 -14.45 4.49 -0.20
N ASP A 139 -13.94 5.27 0.75
CA ASP A 139 -13.34 6.59 0.55
C ASP A 139 -14.27 7.70 0.01
N GLU A 140 -15.59 7.46 -0.06
CA GLU A 140 -16.55 8.49 -0.49
C GLU A 140 -16.62 9.60 0.57
N VAL A 141 -16.66 10.86 0.10
CA VAL A 141 -16.74 12.05 0.96
C VAL A 141 -17.59 13.11 0.27
N ASP A 142 -18.58 13.63 0.99
CA ASP A 142 -19.41 14.72 0.52
C ASP A 142 -18.64 16.04 0.46
N THR A 143 -18.96 16.85 -0.55
CA THR A 143 -18.43 18.20 -0.64
C THR A 143 -19.12 19.12 0.37
N PRO A 144 -18.36 19.91 1.13
CA PRO A 144 -18.94 20.80 2.14
C PRO A 144 -19.77 21.90 1.46
N ARG A 145 -20.94 22.22 2.01
CA ARG A 145 -21.76 23.37 1.56
C ARG A 145 -21.27 24.71 2.10
N ASN A 146 -20.63 24.70 3.27
CA ASN A 146 -20.24 25.91 4.00
C ASN A 146 -18.85 26.44 3.59
N MET A 147 -18.10 25.72 2.76
CA MET A 147 -16.73 26.06 2.38
C MET A 147 -16.49 25.62 0.94
N ASP A 148 -15.71 26.41 0.18
CA ASP A 148 -15.28 26.03 -1.16
C ASP A 148 -14.52 24.68 -1.13
N ALA A 149 -14.86 23.79 -2.06
CA ALA A 149 -14.23 22.48 -2.16
C ALA A 149 -12.72 22.59 -2.46
N ARG A 150 -12.29 23.61 -3.24
CA ARG A 150 -10.86 23.86 -3.49
C ARG A 150 -10.08 24.13 -2.20
N VAL A 151 -10.66 24.87 -1.25
CA VAL A 151 -10.01 25.19 0.03
C VAL A 151 -9.97 23.95 0.91
N ARG A 152 -11.08 23.22 1.00
CA ARG A 152 -11.18 21.98 1.79
C ARG A 152 -10.19 20.92 1.32
N PHE A 153 -9.99 20.81 0.00
CA PHE A 153 -9.17 19.79 -0.65
C PHE A 153 -7.89 20.35 -1.28
N GLN A 154 -7.40 21.52 -0.82
CA GLN A 154 -6.22 22.20 -1.37
C GLN A 154 -4.96 21.32 -1.42
N LYS A 155 -4.81 20.41 -0.46
CA LYS A 155 -3.65 19.49 -0.34
C LYS A 155 -3.81 18.23 -1.19
N TYR A 156 -4.91 18.08 -1.91
CA TYR A 156 -5.18 16.92 -2.74
C TYR A 156 -4.84 17.20 -4.20
N ARG A 157 -4.47 16.15 -4.92
CA ARG A 157 -4.20 16.17 -6.36
C ARG A 157 -4.99 15.08 -7.08
N GLY A 158 -5.32 15.30 -8.34
CA GLY A 158 -5.79 14.23 -9.23
C GLY A 158 -4.61 13.41 -9.75
N LEU A 159 -4.80 12.10 -9.89
CA LEU A 159 -3.86 11.22 -10.59
C LEU A 159 -4.58 10.54 -11.75
N LYS A 160 -3.94 10.47 -12.93
CA LYS A 160 -4.50 9.76 -14.08
C LYS A 160 -4.54 8.24 -13.83
N SER A 161 -3.48 7.72 -13.23
CA SER A 161 -3.35 6.33 -12.82
C SER A 161 -2.65 6.25 -11.48
N PHE A 162 -3.24 5.51 -10.54
CA PHE A 162 -2.67 5.35 -9.21
C PHE A 162 -1.29 4.67 -9.22
N ARG A 163 -1.06 3.74 -10.17
CA ARG A 163 0.15 2.91 -10.23
C ARG A 163 1.28 3.52 -11.07
N THR A 164 0.96 4.34 -12.06
CA THR A 164 1.95 4.80 -13.05
C THR A 164 2.19 6.30 -13.03
N SER A 165 1.30 7.10 -12.45
CA SER A 165 1.51 8.55 -12.38
C SER A 165 2.70 8.85 -11.45
N PRO A 166 3.66 9.68 -11.87
CA PRO A 166 4.80 10.00 -11.03
C PRO A 166 4.35 10.75 -9.78
N TRP A 167 4.92 10.37 -8.64
CA TRP A 167 4.77 11.10 -7.38
C TRP A 167 6.15 11.14 -6.72
N ASP A 168 6.69 12.34 -6.53
CA ASP A 168 7.99 12.53 -5.91
C ASP A 168 7.95 12.18 -4.39
N PRO A 169 8.75 11.22 -3.90
CA PRO A 169 8.87 10.90 -2.49
C PRO A 169 9.46 12.03 -1.63
N CYS A 170 10.08 13.04 -2.22
CA CYS A 170 10.67 14.17 -1.49
C CYS A 170 9.74 15.41 -1.45
N GLU A 171 8.54 15.31 -2.01
CA GLU A 171 7.60 16.43 -2.05
C GLU A 171 6.84 16.60 -0.72
N SER A 172 6.76 17.83 -0.22
CA SER A 172 5.92 18.23 0.93
C SER A 172 6.17 17.42 2.22
N LEU A 173 7.45 17.16 2.52
CA LEU A 173 7.86 16.40 3.69
C LEU A 173 7.55 17.15 5.01
N PRO A 174 7.08 16.47 6.06
CA PRO A 174 6.98 17.02 7.41
C PRO A 174 8.36 17.30 8.01
N VAL A 175 8.42 18.20 9.00
CA VAL A 175 9.64 18.48 9.78
C VAL A 175 10.22 17.20 10.41
N ASP A 176 9.36 16.24 10.78
CA ASP A 176 9.78 14.96 11.36
C ASP A 176 10.68 14.13 10.41
N TYR A 177 10.57 14.32 9.10
CA TYR A 177 11.40 13.63 8.11
C TYR A 177 12.86 14.10 8.12
N GLU A 178 13.17 15.26 8.72
CA GLU A 178 14.56 15.70 8.89
C GLU A 178 15.29 14.90 9.97
N ARG A 179 14.55 14.31 10.91
CA ARG A 179 15.09 13.59 12.06
C ARG A 179 15.36 12.11 11.78
N ILE A 180 14.82 11.58 10.70
CA ILE A 180 14.94 10.16 10.35
C ILE A 180 16.17 9.88 9.50
N PHE A 181 16.63 8.64 9.56
CA PHE A 181 17.71 8.14 8.73
C PHE A 181 17.15 7.37 7.54
N GLN A 182 17.64 7.71 6.35
CA GLN A 182 17.40 6.96 5.13
C GLN A 182 18.64 6.15 4.77
N PHE A 183 18.43 4.88 4.40
CA PHE A 183 19.49 4.05 3.85
C PHE A 183 19.57 4.24 2.34
N LYS A 184 20.79 4.34 1.80
CA LYS A 184 21.01 4.30 0.35
C LYS A 184 20.68 2.92 -0.22
N ASP A 185 21.12 1.88 0.48
CA ASP A 185 20.83 0.48 0.17
C ASP A 185 20.71 -0.29 1.48
N PHE A 186 19.47 -0.62 1.85
CA PHE A 186 19.16 -1.30 3.09
C PHE A 186 19.70 -2.74 3.10
N LYS A 187 19.51 -3.49 2.00
CA LYS A 187 19.87 -4.92 1.92
C LYS A 187 21.38 -5.11 2.07
N ARG A 188 22.17 -4.28 1.39
CA ARG A 188 23.64 -4.32 1.53
C ARG A 188 24.10 -3.93 2.93
N THR A 189 23.47 -2.93 3.54
CA THR A 189 23.80 -2.48 4.90
C THR A 189 23.46 -3.54 5.94
N LYS A 190 22.31 -4.21 5.79
CA LYS A 190 21.87 -5.34 6.60
C LYS A 190 22.89 -6.48 6.54
N PHE A 191 23.25 -6.94 5.34
CA PHE A 191 24.21 -8.03 5.16
C PHE A 191 25.57 -7.71 5.81
N LYS A 192 26.09 -6.50 5.61
CA LYS A 192 27.36 -6.07 6.24
C LYS A 192 27.28 -6.04 7.77
N SER A 193 26.13 -5.62 8.32
CA SER A 193 25.92 -5.54 9.77
C SER A 193 25.83 -6.94 10.39
N LEU A 194 25.16 -7.87 9.72
CA LEU A 194 25.07 -9.28 10.14
C LEU A 194 26.42 -10.00 10.05
N LYS A 195 27.20 -9.78 8.98
CA LYS A 195 28.54 -10.36 8.88
C LYS A 195 29.46 -9.86 10.01
N LEU A 196 29.33 -8.60 10.39
CA LEU A 196 30.12 -8.02 11.47
C LEU A 196 29.72 -8.57 12.84
N SER A 197 28.45 -8.92 13.07
CA SER A 197 28.01 -9.49 14.35
C SER A 197 28.52 -10.91 14.59
N LEU A 198 28.90 -11.65 13.54
CA LEU A 198 29.50 -12.97 13.68
C LEU A 198 30.93 -12.91 14.24
N ASN A 199 31.62 -11.77 14.08
CA ASN A 199 32.99 -11.57 14.58
C ASN A 199 32.99 -11.16 16.06
N GLY A 200 32.17 -11.81 16.89
CA GLY A 200 32.06 -11.55 18.32
C GLY A 200 33.27 -12.03 19.11
N THR A 201 33.65 -11.30 20.16
CA THR A 201 34.77 -11.67 21.04
C THR A 201 34.40 -12.73 22.07
N VAL A 202 33.10 -12.93 22.34
CA VAL A 202 32.59 -13.86 23.35
C VAL A 202 31.84 -14.99 22.67
N ALA A 203 32.22 -16.23 22.98
CA ALA A 203 31.54 -17.41 22.47
C ALA A 203 30.18 -17.65 23.16
N VAL A 204 29.23 -18.19 22.40
CA VAL A 204 27.89 -18.56 22.90
C VAL A 204 28.03 -19.57 24.04
N GLY A 205 27.25 -19.39 25.12
CA GLY A 205 27.28 -20.25 26.31
C GLY A 205 28.25 -19.78 27.41
N SER A 206 29.04 -18.74 27.18
CA SER A 206 29.95 -18.18 28.19
C SER A 206 29.20 -17.38 29.25
N ARG A 207 29.53 -17.58 30.53
CA ARG A 207 29.04 -16.72 31.62
C ARG A 207 29.78 -15.37 31.55
N VAL A 208 29.03 -14.30 31.39
CA VAL A 208 29.55 -12.94 31.31
C VAL A 208 29.01 -12.05 32.42
N THR A 209 29.78 -11.03 32.79
CA THR A 209 29.31 -9.91 33.60
C THR A 209 29.24 -8.68 32.69
N VAL A 210 28.05 -8.13 32.49
CA VAL A 210 27.83 -6.98 31.61
C VAL A 210 27.71 -5.71 32.45
N TRP A 211 28.59 -4.77 32.19
CA TRP A 211 28.57 -3.44 32.82
C TRP A 211 27.87 -2.46 31.87
N ILE A 212 26.69 -2.00 32.24
CA ILE A 212 25.90 -1.04 31.43
C ILE A 212 26.05 0.34 32.05
N ASP A 213 26.60 1.27 31.27
CA ASP A 213 26.71 2.67 31.68
C ASP A 213 25.37 3.41 31.58
N ARG A 214 25.18 4.44 32.41
CA ARG A 214 24.05 5.38 32.36
C ARG A 214 22.65 4.74 32.46
N VAL A 215 22.49 3.77 33.35
CA VAL A 215 21.16 3.27 33.74
C VAL A 215 20.53 4.22 34.76
N SER A 216 19.33 4.73 34.46
CA SER A 216 18.60 5.57 35.41
C SER A 216 18.12 4.77 36.63
N LYS A 217 18.09 5.42 37.80
CA LYS A 217 17.67 4.77 39.04
C LYS A 217 16.22 4.27 38.97
N GLU A 218 15.34 5.02 38.30
CA GLU A 218 13.94 4.62 38.08
C GLU A 218 13.79 3.31 37.29
N VAL A 219 14.64 3.10 36.29
CA VAL A 219 14.63 1.87 35.49
C VAL A 219 15.18 0.71 36.31
N TYR A 220 16.19 0.95 37.14
CA TYR A 220 16.75 -0.06 38.03
C TYR A 220 15.74 -0.53 39.07
N ASP A 221 15.01 0.40 39.70
CA ASP A 221 14.02 0.08 40.75
C ASP A 221 12.81 -0.71 40.20
N LYS A 222 12.47 -0.51 38.92
CA LYS A 222 11.40 -1.25 38.22
C LYS A 222 11.85 -2.62 37.69
N LEU A 223 13.14 -2.94 37.77
CA LEU A 223 13.68 -4.12 37.13
C LEU A 223 13.41 -5.36 37.98
N ASN A 224 12.73 -6.35 37.41
CA ASN A 224 12.60 -7.66 38.03
C ASN A 224 13.88 -8.47 37.80
N PRO A 225 14.69 -8.76 38.84
CA PRO A 225 15.97 -9.46 38.68
C PRO A 225 15.80 -10.88 38.12
N ASN A 226 14.62 -11.47 38.25
CA ASN A 226 14.34 -12.86 37.83
C ASN A 226 13.94 -12.99 36.35
N ALA A 227 13.66 -11.88 35.64
CA ALA A 227 13.12 -11.92 34.27
C ALA A 227 13.78 -10.89 33.33
N LEU A 228 15.07 -10.59 33.55
CA LEU A 228 15.84 -9.67 32.71
C LEU A 228 16.42 -10.40 31.49
N THR A 229 16.00 -9.99 30.29
CA THR A 229 16.64 -10.39 29.02
C THR A 229 17.40 -9.21 28.44
N VAL A 230 18.67 -9.41 28.10
CA VAL A 230 19.52 -8.41 27.45
C VAL A 230 19.85 -8.89 26.05
N PHE A 231 19.68 -8.03 25.05
CA PHE A 231 20.05 -8.31 23.67
C PHE A 231 20.95 -7.19 23.14
N ALA A 232 21.94 -7.55 22.32
CA ALA A 232 22.82 -6.59 21.68
C ALA A 232 22.17 -6.03 20.41
N LEU A 233 22.32 -4.73 20.18
CA LEU A 233 21.82 -4.08 18.97
C LEU A 233 22.82 -4.21 17.83
N LEU A 234 22.32 -4.46 16.63
CA LEU A 234 23.15 -4.44 15.43
C LEU A 234 23.50 -3.00 15.04
N ARG A 235 24.52 -2.87 14.17
CA ARG A 235 24.99 -1.56 13.72
C ARG A 235 23.83 -0.78 13.08
N HIS A 236 23.58 0.43 13.56
CA HIS A 236 22.51 1.33 13.09
C HIS A 236 21.09 1.01 13.56
N GLU A 237 20.86 -0.01 14.39
CA GLU A 237 19.51 -0.27 14.94
C GLU A 237 19.05 0.73 16.01
N GLN A 238 19.95 1.57 16.51
CA GLN A 238 19.57 2.70 17.38
C GLN A 238 18.99 3.88 16.60
N LYS A 239 19.21 3.92 15.27
CA LYS A 239 18.76 5.03 14.43
C LYS A 239 17.26 4.93 14.18
N PHE A 240 16.60 6.09 14.10
CA PHE A 240 15.17 6.17 13.82
C PHE A 240 14.91 6.26 12.31
N SER A 241 13.88 5.58 11.82
CA SER A 241 13.43 5.65 10.42
C SER A 241 11.92 5.42 10.31
N VAL A 242 11.40 5.36 9.09
CA VAL A 242 10.04 4.88 8.84
C VAL A 242 10.11 3.35 8.71
N ILE A 243 9.50 2.66 9.66
CA ILE A 243 9.44 1.19 9.69
C ILE A 243 8.08 0.72 9.23
N HIS A 244 8.07 -0.46 8.61
CA HIS A 244 6.88 -1.07 8.01
C HIS A 244 6.68 -2.48 8.56
N PHE A 245 5.43 -2.84 8.77
CA PHE A 245 5.03 -4.18 9.23
C PHE A 245 3.96 -4.72 8.31
N ALA A 246 4.16 -5.91 7.74
CA ALA A 246 3.10 -6.65 7.08
C ALA A 246 2.27 -7.34 8.16
N LEU A 247 1.03 -6.90 8.35
CA LEU A 247 0.12 -7.40 9.36
C LEU A 247 -1.02 -8.17 8.70
N ALA A 248 -1.31 -9.35 9.21
CA ALA A 248 -2.51 -10.11 8.94
C ALA A 248 -3.42 -10.04 10.16
N ARG A 249 -4.65 -9.57 9.94
CA ARG A 249 -5.70 -9.67 10.95
C ARG A 249 -6.46 -10.97 10.69
N PRO A 250 -6.50 -11.91 11.64
CA PRO A 250 -7.30 -13.12 11.48
C PRO A 250 -8.77 -12.73 11.30
N SER A 251 -9.40 -13.36 10.33
CA SER A 251 -10.85 -13.29 10.15
C SER A 251 -11.43 -14.40 11.00
N SER A 252 -12.07 -14.08 12.14
CA SER A 252 -12.85 -15.11 12.81
C SER A 252 -14.15 -15.30 12.03
N SER A 253 -14.44 -16.52 11.61
CA SER A 253 -15.81 -16.96 11.38
C SER A 253 -16.61 -16.73 12.66
N ALA A 254 -17.92 -16.52 12.57
CA ALA A 254 -18.79 -16.33 13.73
C ALA A 254 -18.79 -17.53 14.73
N GLU A 255 -18.18 -18.65 14.34
CA GLU A 255 -18.05 -19.90 15.10
C GLU A 255 -16.80 -19.95 16.00
N ASP A 256 -15.79 -19.10 15.78
CA ASP A 256 -14.49 -19.13 16.47
C ASP A 256 -14.34 -18.00 17.53
N LYS A 257 -15.38 -17.80 18.35
CA LYS A 257 -15.39 -16.75 19.39
C LYS A 257 -14.49 -17.04 20.60
N ASP A 258 -13.98 -18.27 20.72
CA ASP A 258 -13.16 -18.73 21.85
C ASP A 258 -11.64 -18.53 21.67
N ASP A 259 -11.18 -18.10 20.48
CA ASP A 259 -9.74 -18.05 20.13
C ASP A 259 -8.95 -16.87 20.75
N GLY A 260 -9.52 -16.10 21.67
CA GLY A 260 -8.87 -14.95 22.30
C GLY A 260 -8.62 -13.76 21.36
N TYR A 261 -8.98 -13.88 20.08
CA TYR A 261 -8.99 -12.78 19.12
C TYR A 261 -10.31 -12.00 19.23
N ASN A 262 -10.19 -10.73 19.58
CA ASN A 262 -11.34 -9.84 19.69
C ASN A 262 -11.66 -9.26 18.30
N SER A 263 -12.13 -10.15 17.42
CA SER A 263 -12.36 -9.88 15.99
C SER A 263 -13.43 -8.81 15.73
N ASP A 264 -14.32 -8.57 16.68
CA ASP A 264 -15.35 -7.53 16.63
C ASP A 264 -14.77 -6.10 16.86
N VAL A 265 -13.50 -6.01 17.27
CA VAL A 265 -12.88 -4.73 17.56
C VAL A 265 -12.48 -4.01 16.28
N VAL A 266 -13.26 -3.00 15.88
CA VAL A 266 -12.89 -2.12 14.77
C VAL A 266 -11.57 -1.42 15.05
N VAL A 267 -10.60 -1.55 14.14
CA VAL A 267 -9.25 -0.97 14.27
C VAL A 267 -9.08 0.11 13.22
N LYS A 268 -8.99 1.36 13.66
CA LYS A 268 -8.87 2.53 12.81
C LYS A 268 -7.40 2.94 12.68
N SER A 269 -7.02 3.42 11.50
CA SER A 269 -5.71 4.03 11.29
C SER A 269 -5.51 5.22 12.22
N LYS A 270 -4.29 5.34 12.76
CA LYS A 270 -3.85 6.34 13.76
C LYS A 270 -4.37 6.12 15.17
N ASP A 271 -5.03 5.01 15.43
CA ASP A 271 -5.34 4.65 16.79
C ASP A 271 -4.09 4.15 17.51
N PRO A 272 -3.96 4.44 18.80
CA PRO A 272 -2.89 3.90 19.63
C PRO A 272 -2.95 2.37 19.67
N MET A 273 -1.80 1.76 19.42
CA MET A 273 -1.58 0.31 19.40
C MET A 273 -0.27 0.00 20.11
N ILE A 274 -0.26 -1.12 20.83
CA ILE A 274 0.95 -1.69 21.41
C ILE A 274 1.54 -2.63 20.35
N VAL A 275 2.70 -2.27 19.81
CA VAL A 275 3.41 -3.02 18.77
C VAL A 275 4.61 -3.71 19.38
N PHE A 276 4.61 -5.04 19.32
CA PHE A 276 5.74 -5.88 19.66
C PHE A 276 6.47 -6.23 18.38
N SER A 277 7.69 -5.76 18.22
CA SER A 277 8.55 -6.04 17.08
C SER A 277 9.82 -6.72 17.57
N GLY A 278 9.87 -8.05 17.43
CA GLY A 278 10.90 -8.87 18.06
C GLY A 278 10.99 -8.62 19.57
N PHE A 279 12.15 -8.17 20.04
CA PHE A 279 12.39 -7.84 21.46
C PHE A 279 11.92 -6.45 21.88
N ARG A 280 11.53 -5.59 20.93
CA ARG A 280 11.20 -4.20 21.21
C ARG A 280 9.69 -4.01 21.27
N ARG A 281 9.25 -3.18 22.21
CA ARG A 281 7.84 -2.93 22.51
C ARG A 281 7.57 -1.43 22.48
N TYR A 282 6.58 -1.01 21.71
CA TYR A 282 6.25 0.40 21.56
C TYR A 282 4.76 0.62 21.66
N VAL A 283 4.37 1.77 22.18
CA VAL A 283 3.03 2.34 21.98
C VAL A 283 3.15 3.32 20.83
N ALA A 284 2.39 3.10 19.75
CA ALA A 284 2.46 3.93 18.55
C ALA A 284 1.11 4.00 17.84
N GLN A 285 0.94 5.02 16.99
CA GLN A 285 -0.24 5.22 16.16
C GLN A 285 0.09 4.85 14.69
N PRO A 286 -0.01 3.58 14.30
CA PRO A 286 0.29 3.16 12.94
C PRO A 286 -0.70 3.73 11.92
N ILE A 287 -0.21 3.98 10.71
CA ILE A 287 -1.06 4.18 9.53
C ILE A 287 -1.08 2.92 8.69
N TYR A 288 -2.28 2.47 8.30
CA TYR A 288 -2.45 1.27 7.49
C TYR A 288 -2.49 1.61 5.99
N SER A 289 -1.93 0.71 5.19
CA SER A 289 -1.90 0.80 3.74
C SER A 289 -2.04 -0.57 3.10
N THR A 290 -2.53 -0.60 1.86
CA THR A 290 -2.65 -1.85 1.10
C THR A 290 -1.28 -2.50 0.89
N ASP A 291 -1.20 -3.82 1.09
CA ASP A 291 -0.02 -4.61 0.77
C ASP A 291 0.03 -4.95 -0.73
N THR A 292 0.45 -3.99 -1.53
CA THR A 292 0.66 -4.16 -2.97
C THR A 292 2.15 -4.12 -3.28
N ARG A 293 2.58 -4.77 -4.37
CA ARG A 293 3.98 -4.75 -4.86
C ARG A 293 4.50 -3.36 -5.29
N GLY A 294 3.75 -2.28 -5.03
CA GLY A 294 4.07 -0.93 -5.49
C GLY A 294 3.88 -0.80 -7.00
N GLY A 295 3.41 0.37 -7.45
CA GLY A 295 3.51 0.73 -8.86
C GLY A 295 4.94 1.15 -9.22
N THR A 296 5.14 1.66 -10.43
CA THR A 296 6.42 2.30 -10.81
C THR A 296 6.76 3.50 -9.91
N ASN A 297 5.75 4.03 -9.19
CA ASN A 297 5.83 5.18 -8.31
C ASN A 297 5.89 4.84 -6.80
N ASN A 298 5.91 3.56 -6.41
CA ASN A 298 5.91 3.11 -5.00
C ASN A 298 4.79 3.76 -4.13
N VAL A 299 3.61 4.00 -4.73
CA VAL A 299 2.45 4.57 -4.04
C VAL A 299 1.50 3.46 -3.58
N HIS A 300 1.11 3.52 -2.30
CA HIS A 300 0.20 2.57 -1.66
C HIS A 300 -1.04 3.28 -1.13
N LYS A 301 -2.19 2.61 -1.25
CA LYS A 301 -3.47 3.20 -0.85
C LYS A 301 -3.55 3.18 0.68
N PHE A 302 -3.84 4.33 1.28
CA PHE A 302 -4.15 4.43 2.70
C PHE A 302 -5.48 3.75 3.02
N GLU A 303 -5.53 3.03 4.12
CA GLU A 303 -6.73 2.35 4.60
C GLU A 303 -7.20 3.02 5.89
N ARG A 304 -8.50 3.37 5.96
CA ARG A 304 -9.05 4.01 7.17
C ARG A 304 -9.17 3.03 8.32
N TYR A 305 -9.44 1.77 8.00
CA TYR A 305 -9.58 0.67 8.93
C TYR A 305 -8.73 -0.52 8.49
N LEU A 306 -8.19 -1.24 9.46
CA LEU A 306 -7.54 -2.52 9.23
C LEU A 306 -8.60 -3.60 9.02
N GLN A 307 -8.74 -4.05 7.78
CA GLN A 307 -9.76 -5.02 7.42
C GLN A 307 -9.35 -6.45 7.80
N PRO A 308 -10.28 -7.29 8.27
CA PRO A 308 -10.01 -8.70 8.56
C PRO A 308 -9.77 -9.51 7.28
N GLY A 309 -9.01 -10.61 7.38
CA GLY A 309 -8.83 -11.57 6.28
C GLY A 309 -7.89 -11.10 5.15
N ARG A 310 -7.34 -9.89 5.23
CA ARG A 310 -6.33 -9.39 4.29
C ARG A 310 -5.04 -9.00 4.99
N THR A 311 -3.92 -9.10 4.28
CA THR A 311 -2.67 -8.49 4.73
C THR A 311 -2.69 -6.99 4.45
N SER A 312 -2.18 -6.21 5.39
CA SER A 312 -2.07 -4.76 5.28
C SER A 312 -0.75 -4.32 5.88
N VAL A 313 -0.18 -3.24 5.34
CA VAL A 313 1.10 -2.71 5.81
C VAL A 313 0.86 -1.57 6.78
N ALA A 314 1.24 -1.77 8.05
CA ALA A 314 1.31 -0.72 9.05
C ALA A 314 2.64 0.03 8.95
N SER A 315 2.60 1.35 8.92
CA SER A 315 3.79 2.20 8.86
C SER A 315 3.83 3.16 10.04
N LEU A 316 4.99 3.29 10.67
CA LEU A 316 5.21 4.20 11.79
C LEU A 316 6.67 4.65 11.85
N TYR A 317 6.94 5.73 12.58
CA TYR A 317 8.32 6.10 12.87
C TYR A 317 8.83 5.27 14.04
N GLY A 318 9.97 4.62 13.88
CA GLY A 318 10.54 3.77 14.91
C GLY A 318 12.02 3.47 14.69
N PRO A 319 12.68 2.86 15.68
CA PRO A 319 14.07 2.47 15.52
C PRO A 319 14.18 1.36 14.48
N VAL A 320 15.20 1.46 13.64
CA VAL A 320 15.49 0.47 12.60
C VAL A 320 15.77 -0.87 13.24
N THR A 321 15.17 -1.91 12.71
CA THR A 321 15.44 -3.30 13.09
C THR A 321 15.73 -4.09 11.82
N TYR A 322 16.76 -4.93 11.84
CA TYR A 322 17.03 -5.79 10.68
C TYR A 322 16.12 -7.02 10.74
N GLY A 323 15.17 -7.11 9.81
CA GLY A 323 14.25 -8.25 9.72
C GLY A 323 14.92 -9.54 9.20
N PRO A 324 14.18 -10.65 9.05
CA PRO A 324 12.78 -10.79 9.42
C PRO A 324 12.61 -10.88 10.94
N GLY A 325 11.57 -10.25 11.47
CA GLY A 325 11.21 -10.34 12.88
C GLY A 325 9.70 -10.47 13.03
N PRO A 326 9.19 -11.33 13.94
CA PRO A 326 7.77 -11.45 14.18
C PRO A 326 7.24 -10.15 14.80
N VAL A 327 6.02 -9.80 14.41
CA VAL A 327 5.31 -8.62 14.90
C VAL A 327 3.98 -9.04 15.45
N MET A 328 3.65 -8.56 16.65
CA MET A 328 2.33 -8.71 17.25
C MET A 328 1.80 -7.32 17.59
N MET A 329 0.53 -7.09 17.29
CA MET A 329 -0.11 -5.82 17.55
C MET A 329 -1.31 -6.04 18.48
N PHE A 330 -1.31 -5.34 19.61
CA PHE A 330 -2.38 -5.37 20.59
C PHE A 330 -3.07 -4.02 20.63
N LYS A 331 -4.37 -4.04 20.92
CA LYS A 331 -5.10 -2.80 21.20
C LYS A 331 -4.76 -2.33 22.61
N GLY A 332 -4.34 -1.08 22.74
CA GLY A 332 -4.10 -0.48 24.05
C GLY A 332 -3.30 0.80 23.98
N ASP A 333 -3.43 1.57 25.05
CA ASP A 333 -2.70 2.80 25.31
C ASP A 333 -1.62 2.52 26.37
N GLU A 334 -0.87 3.56 26.75
CA GLU A 334 0.20 3.44 27.75
C GLU A 334 -0.27 2.95 29.12
N GLU A 335 -1.53 3.20 29.47
CA GLU A 335 -2.10 2.89 30.79
C GLU A 335 -2.62 1.46 30.90
N VAL A 336 -2.70 0.72 29.78
CA VAL A 336 -3.27 -0.62 29.77
C VAL A 336 -2.26 -1.60 30.36
N ARG A 337 -2.36 -1.83 31.67
CA ARG A 337 -1.65 -2.91 32.35
C ARG A 337 -2.40 -4.22 32.13
N TRP A 338 -1.71 -5.18 31.53
CA TRP A 338 -2.25 -6.50 31.30
C TRP A 338 -2.27 -7.27 32.63
N THR A 339 -3.44 -7.71 33.05
CA THR A 339 -3.63 -8.59 34.20
C THR A 339 -4.21 -9.92 33.73
N ASN A 340 -4.13 -10.95 34.57
CA ASN A 340 -4.74 -12.25 34.25
C ASN A 340 -6.27 -12.13 34.03
N ASP A 341 -6.91 -11.14 34.68
CA ASP A 341 -8.35 -10.89 34.57
C ASP A 341 -8.72 -10.06 33.33
N ALA A 342 -7.75 -9.33 32.74
CA ALA A 342 -7.93 -8.52 31.54
C ALA A 342 -6.78 -8.79 30.55
N PRO A 343 -6.84 -9.91 29.80
CA PRO A 343 -5.80 -10.27 28.86
C PRO A 343 -5.72 -9.26 27.70
N PRO A 344 -4.51 -9.05 27.14
CA PRO A 344 -4.35 -8.13 26.03
C PRO A 344 -5.07 -8.63 24.78
N SER A 345 -5.88 -7.75 24.18
CA SER A 345 -6.57 -8.06 22.94
C SER A 345 -5.58 -8.05 21.77
N LEU A 346 -5.19 -9.25 21.32
CA LEU A 346 -4.39 -9.41 20.11
C LEU A 346 -5.23 -9.04 18.89
N VAL A 347 -4.72 -8.10 18.10
CA VAL A 347 -5.42 -7.54 16.93
C VAL A 347 -4.89 -8.14 15.64
N ALA A 348 -3.57 -8.19 15.49
CA ALA A 348 -2.94 -8.68 14.28
C ALA A 348 -1.57 -9.27 14.59
N THR A 349 -1.17 -10.24 13.78
CA THR A 349 0.16 -10.83 13.76
C THR A 349 0.80 -10.55 12.41
N GLY A 350 2.13 -10.57 12.34
CA GLY A 350 2.79 -10.14 11.13
C GLY A 350 4.30 -10.25 11.17
N THR A 351 4.93 -9.62 10.18
CA THR A 351 6.37 -9.63 10.00
C THR A 351 6.88 -8.21 9.74
N LEU A 352 8.10 -7.95 10.21
CA LEU A 352 8.82 -6.73 9.92
C LEU A 352 9.27 -6.71 8.46
N LEU A 353 8.92 -5.63 7.76
CA LEU A 353 9.40 -5.31 6.41
C LEU A 353 10.63 -4.41 6.48
N ASP A 354 11.34 -4.30 5.35
CA ASP A 354 12.47 -3.40 5.22
C ASP A 354 12.02 -1.93 5.44
N PRO A 355 12.76 -1.12 6.22
CA PRO A 355 12.45 0.28 6.44
C PRO A 355 12.66 1.09 5.15
N ASP A 356 11.62 1.81 4.73
CA ASP A 356 11.65 2.59 3.50
C ASP A 356 10.90 3.93 3.66
N PRO A 357 11.62 5.04 3.96
CA PRO A 357 10.97 6.35 4.05
C PRO A 357 10.43 6.86 2.71
N THR A 358 10.79 6.23 1.58
CA THR A 358 10.32 6.61 0.25
C THR A 358 8.96 6.03 -0.09
N ARG A 359 8.48 5.02 0.65
CA ARG A 359 7.14 4.43 0.48
C ARG A 359 6.06 5.50 0.67
N ILE A 360 5.31 5.80 -0.38
CA ILE A 360 4.28 6.85 -0.35
C ILE A 360 2.94 6.23 0.04
N ILE A 361 2.35 6.72 1.14
CA ILE A 361 1.00 6.33 1.56
C ILE A 361 0.02 7.43 1.15
N ALA A 362 -0.86 7.13 0.20
CA ALA A 362 -1.79 8.07 -0.38
C ALA A 362 -3.22 7.83 0.12
N LYS A 363 -3.77 8.83 0.82
CA LYS A 363 -5.18 8.89 1.16
C LYS A 363 -5.99 9.32 -0.05
N ARG A 364 -6.86 8.41 -0.50
CA ARG A 364 -7.88 8.68 -1.51
C ARG A 364 -9.11 9.28 -0.85
N ILE A 365 -9.75 10.20 -1.55
CA ILE A 365 -11.15 10.59 -1.33
C ILE A 365 -11.85 10.54 -2.69
N ILE A 366 -13.13 10.20 -2.68
CA ILE A 366 -13.96 10.16 -3.88
C ILE A 366 -15.08 11.17 -3.69
N LEU A 367 -15.12 12.16 -4.57
CA LEU A 367 -16.26 13.08 -4.67
C LEU A 367 -17.27 12.47 -5.64
N THR A 368 -18.52 12.37 -5.22
CA THR A 368 -19.60 11.75 -6.00
C THR A 368 -20.52 12.81 -6.59
N GLY A 369 -21.10 12.51 -7.73
CA GLY A 369 -22.08 13.35 -8.41
C GLY A 369 -23.07 12.50 -9.19
N HIS A 370 -24.26 13.06 -9.40
CA HIS A 370 -25.34 12.35 -10.07
C HIS A 370 -25.68 13.00 -11.42
N PRO A 371 -25.96 12.19 -12.45
CA PRO A 371 -26.41 12.71 -13.73
C PRO A 371 -27.79 13.36 -13.57
N PHE A 372 -27.96 14.53 -14.16
CA PHE A 372 -29.23 15.25 -14.21
C PHE A 372 -29.86 15.18 -15.60
N LYS A 373 -29.10 15.53 -16.64
CA LYS A 373 -29.54 15.44 -18.05
C LYS A 373 -28.49 14.70 -18.87
N ILE A 374 -28.89 13.63 -19.53
CA ILE A 374 -27.99 12.78 -20.32
C ILE A 374 -28.22 13.06 -21.81
N HIS A 375 -27.13 13.23 -22.55
CA HIS A 375 -27.09 13.26 -24.00
C HIS A 375 -26.15 12.16 -24.49
N ARG A 376 -26.09 11.89 -25.80
CA ARG A 376 -25.32 10.76 -26.37
C ARG A 376 -23.86 10.70 -25.91
N ARG A 377 -23.14 11.82 -25.82
CA ARG A 377 -21.72 11.87 -25.40
C ARG A 377 -21.44 12.86 -24.27
N SER A 378 -22.47 13.51 -23.74
CA SER A 378 -22.30 14.51 -22.68
C SER A 378 -23.43 14.43 -21.67
N ALA A 379 -23.11 14.63 -20.41
CA ALA A 379 -24.10 14.69 -19.34
C ALA A 379 -23.91 15.95 -18.51
N VAL A 380 -25.02 16.48 -18.00
CA VAL A 380 -25.02 17.51 -16.97
C VAL A 380 -25.04 16.81 -15.62
N ILE A 381 -24.04 17.08 -14.78
CA ILE A 381 -23.87 16.47 -13.46
C ILE A 381 -24.21 17.51 -12.39
N ARG A 382 -24.87 17.05 -11.33
CA ARG A 382 -25.21 17.85 -10.13
C ARG A 382 -24.66 17.20 -8.87
N PHE A 383 -24.66 17.97 -7.78
CA PHE A 383 -24.28 17.58 -6.42
C PHE A 383 -22.81 17.23 -6.16
N MET A 384 -21.95 17.16 -7.19
CA MET A 384 -20.51 17.00 -6.96
C MET A 384 -19.87 18.27 -6.39
N PHE A 385 -20.23 19.43 -6.93
CA PHE A 385 -19.75 20.74 -6.45
C PHE A 385 -20.94 21.70 -6.28
N HIS A 386 -20.71 22.78 -5.54
CA HIS A 386 -21.71 23.83 -5.32
C HIS A 386 -21.33 25.15 -5.97
N ASN A 387 -20.03 25.38 -6.22
CA ASN A 387 -19.51 26.63 -6.75
C ASN A 387 -18.85 26.43 -8.13
N PRO A 388 -19.02 27.38 -9.08
CA PRO A 388 -18.39 27.30 -10.41
C PRO A 388 -16.85 27.40 -10.35
N SER A 389 -16.32 28.14 -9.38
CA SER A 389 -14.87 28.25 -9.17
C SER A 389 -14.22 26.92 -8.79
N ASP A 390 -14.92 26.08 -8.03
CA ASP A 390 -14.44 24.74 -7.70
C ASP A 390 -14.41 23.85 -8.94
N ILE A 391 -15.43 23.91 -9.79
CA ILE A 391 -15.47 23.16 -11.05
C ILE A 391 -14.29 23.53 -11.94
N ALA A 392 -13.95 24.83 -12.04
CA ALA A 392 -12.81 25.30 -12.81
C ALA A 392 -11.48 24.78 -12.24
N TRP A 393 -11.33 24.76 -10.92
CA TRP A 393 -10.14 24.25 -10.23
C TRP A 393 -9.93 22.75 -10.47
N PHE A 394 -10.99 21.95 -10.37
CA PHE A 394 -10.93 20.49 -10.54
C PHE A 394 -11.10 20.03 -12.01
N ARG A 395 -11.24 20.95 -12.96
CA ARG A 395 -11.41 20.66 -14.40
C ARG A 395 -10.36 19.71 -15.00
N PRO A 396 -9.06 19.80 -14.65
CA PRO A 396 -8.05 18.91 -15.24
C PRO A 396 -8.17 17.45 -14.82
N ILE A 397 -8.98 17.16 -13.79
CA ILE A 397 -9.05 15.82 -13.19
C ILE A 397 -10.00 14.94 -13.99
N GLN A 398 -9.59 13.69 -14.18
CA GLN A 398 -10.37 12.68 -14.86
C GLN A 398 -11.51 12.19 -13.96
N LEU A 399 -12.71 12.11 -14.55
CA LEU A 399 -13.88 11.50 -13.94
C LEU A 399 -13.96 10.04 -14.38
N TYR A 400 -14.51 9.21 -13.50
CA TYR A 400 -14.92 7.85 -13.85
C TYR A 400 -16.30 7.57 -13.26
N THR A 401 -16.98 6.55 -13.73
CA THR A 401 -18.28 6.16 -13.19
C THR A 401 -18.24 4.77 -12.58
N LYS A 402 -19.20 4.46 -11.70
CA LYS A 402 -19.29 3.12 -11.07
C LYS A 402 -19.51 2.02 -12.13
N PHE A 403 -20.14 2.35 -13.26
CA PHE A 403 -20.28 1.46 -14.42
C PHE A 403 -19.09 1.49 -15.40
N GLY A 404 -17.95 2.05 -15.01
CA GLY A 404 -16.69 1.93 -15.75
C GLY A 404 -16.51 2.89 -16.93
N ARG A 405 -17.35 3.93 -17.04
CA ARG A 405 -17.15 5.00 -18.03
C ARG A 405 -16.10 5.99 -17.56
N VAL A 406 -15.48 6.68 -18.50
CA VAL A 406 -14.41 7.64 -18.25
C VAL A 406 -14.73 8.96 -18.93
N GLY A 407 -14.51 10.07 -18.23
CA GLY A 407 -14.87 11.38 -18.73
C GLY A 407 -14.08 12.54 -18.15
N HIS A 408 -14.39 13.73 -18.63
CA HIS A 408 -13.75 14.98 -18.22
C HIS A 408 -14.78 16.11 -18.13
N ILE A 409 -14.48 17.11 -17.29
CA ILE A 409 -15.30 18.32 -17.13
C ILE A 409 -15.08 19.24 -18.35
N LYS A 410 -16.17 19.57 -19.04
CA LYS A 410 -16.15 20.53 -20.16
C LYS A 410 -16.23 21.96 -19.65
N GLU A 411 -17.29 22.29 -18.93
CA GLU A 411 -17.62 23.65 -18.49
C GLU A 411 -18.60 23.63 -17.30
N SER A 412 -18.57 24.68 -16.47
CA SER A 412 -19.58 24.92 -15.43
C SER A 412 -20.85 25.51 -16.04
N LEU A 413 -22.02 25.10 -15.54
CA LEU A 413 -23.33 25.60 -15.94
C LEU A 413 -23.98 26.36 -14.77
N GLY A 414 -24.14 27.67 -14.93
CA GLY A 414 -24.77 28.52 -13.93
C GLY A 414 -23.98 28.64 -12.61
N THR A 415 -24.69 28.98 -11.53
CA THR A 415 -24.09 29.30 -10.22
C THR A 415 -24.21 28.19 -9.18
N LYS A 416 -25.06 27.18 -9.41
CA LYS A 416 -25.38 26.11 -8.43
C LYS A 416 -24.45 24.89 -8.50
N GLY A 417 -23.28 25.02 -9.12
CA GLY A 417 -22.32 23.91 -9.25
C GLY A 417 -22.75 22.80 -10.22
N HIS A 418 -23.67 23.08 -11.15
CA HIS A 418 -23.89 22.16 -12.26
C HIS A 418 -22.71 22.21 -13.23
N MET A 419 -22.36 21.08 -13.81
CA MET A 419 -21.27 21.01 -14.78
C MET A 419 -21.63 20.11 -15.96
N LYS A 420 -21.18 20.49 -17.15
CA LYS A 420 -21.26 19.65 -18.34
C LYS A 420 -20.00 18.82 -18.43
N CYS A 421 -20.16 17.51 -18.54
CA CYS A 421 -19.08 16.55 -18.66
C CYS A 421 -19.22 15.76 -19.96
N ILE A 422 -18.08 15.36 -20.52
CA ILE A 422 -18.01 14.51 -21.72
C ILE A 422 -17.50 13.15 -21.29
N PHE A 423 -18.12 12.09 -21.79
CA PHE A 423 -17.74 10.71 -21.50
C PHE A 423 -17.43 9.95 -22.80
N ASP A 424 -16.70 8.85 -22.67
CA ASP A 424 -16.38 7.91 -23.72
C ASP A 424 -17.63 7.19 -24.28
N GLY A 425 -18.63 6.96 -23.43
CA GLY A 425 -19.89 6.30 -23.77
C GLY A 425 -21.15 7.00 -23.25
N VAL A 426 -22.30 6.40 -23.55
CA VAL A 426 -23.61 6.85 -23.02
C VAL A 426 -23.71 6.46 -21.55
N LEU A 427 -24.15 7.38 -20.71
CA LEU A 427 -24.43 7.15 -19.29
C LEU A 427 -25.87 6.69 -19.05
N THR A 428 -26.09 5.98 -17.94
CA THR A 428 -27.43 5.67 -17.43
C THR A 428 -27.80 6.64 -16.30
N GLN A 429 -29.11 6.83 -16.07
CA GLN A 429 -29.59 7.75 -15.02
C GLN A 429 -29.24 7.26 -13.60
N GLN A 430 -29.05 5.95 -13.45
CA GLN A 430 -28.64 5.30 -12.19
C GLN A 430 -27.11 5.38 -11.95
N ASP A 431 -26.33 5.85 -12.93
CA ASP A 431 -24.88 5.91 -12.78
C ASP A 431 -24.47 6.96 -11.74
N THR A 432 -23.35 6.72 -11.08
CA THR A 432 -22.73 7.66 -10.15
C THR A 432 -21.37 8.04 -10.70
N ILE A 433 -21.17 9.35 -10.89
CA ILE A 433 -19.92 9.89 -11.38
C ILE A 433 -19.02 10.17 -10.17
N CYS A 434 -17.78 9.72 -10.27
CA CYS A 434 -16.78 9.77 -9.22
C CYS A 434 -15.55 10.55 -9.68
N MET A 435 -15.02 11.38 -8.79
CA MET A 435 -13.72 12.03 -8.94
C MET A 435 -12.80 11.58 -7.81
N ALA A 436 -11.71 10.88 -8.13
CA ALA A 436 -10.73 10.45 -7.14
C ALA A 436 -9.64 11.51 -6.95
N LEU A 437 -9.47 11.93 -5.69
CA LEU A 437 -8.43 12.86 -5.26
C LEU A 437 -7.50 12.15 -4.27
N TYR A 438 -6.21 12.47 -4.33
CA TYR A 438 -5.18 11.82 -3.52
C TYR A 438 -4.35 12.84 -2.75
N LYS A 439 -4.00 12.49 -1.51
CA LYS A 439 -3.08 13.26 -0.67
C LYS A 439 -2.12 12.30 0.04
N ARG A 440 -0.83 12.65 0.10
CA ARG A 440 0.14 11.91 0.89
C ARG A 440 -0.12 12.07 2.39
N VAL A 441 -0.08 10.96 3.12
CA VAL A 441 -0.24 10.91 4.57
C VAL A 441 1.03 10.33 5.17
N PHE A 442 1.46 10.95 6.27
CA PHE A 442 2.63 10.53 7.02
C PHE A 442 2.19 9.95 8.38
N PRO A 443 2.96 9.03 8.98
CA PRO A 443 2.75 8.60 10.35
C PRO A 443 2.89 9.77 11.33
N ARG A 444 2.44 9.57 12.57
CA ARG A 444 2.63 10.54 13.66
C ARG A 444 3.88 10.21 14.47
N TRP A 445 4.62 11.23 14.89
CA TRP A 445 5.77 11.11 15.77
C TRP A 445 5.35 10.99 17.24
N GLU A 446 4.63 9.92 17.58
CA GLU A 446 4.11 9.67 18.94
C GLU A 446 4.58 8.32 19.49
N LEU A 447 5.70 7.79 19.00
CA LEU A 447 6.23 6.52 19.49
C LEU A 447 6.79 6.69 20.91
N LYS A 448 6.28 5.87 21.82
CA LYS A 448 6.75 5.77 23.20
C LYS A 448 7.13 4.32 23.50
N MET A 449 8.16 4.14 24.34
CA MET A 449 8.58 2.80 24.75
C MET A 449 7.55 2.22 25.72
N TYR A 450 7.07 1.02 25.44
CA TYR A 450 6.11 0.35 26.32
C TYR A 450 6.86 -0.29 27.50
N SER A 451 6.58 0.19 28.70
CA SER A 451 6.96 -0.46 29.96
C SER A 451 5.70 -1.09 30.55
N ALA A 452 5.67 -2.41 30.67
CA ALA A 452 4.59 -3.13 31.35
C ALA A 452 4.58 -2.81 32.85
#